data_AF-A0A839YET2-F1
#
_entry.id   AF-A0A839YET2-F1
#
_cell.length_a   1.000
_cell.length_b   1.000
_cell.length_c   1.000
_cell.angle_alpha   90.00
_cell.angle_beta   90.00
_cell.angle_gamma   90.00
#
_symmetry.space_group_name_H-M   'P 1'
#
loop_
_entity.id
_entity.type
_entity.pdbx_description
1 polymer ?
#
loop_
_entity_poly.entity_id
_entity_poly.type
_entity_poly.pdbx_seq_one_letter_code
_entity_poly.pdbx_strand_id
1 'polypeptide(L)'
;MDATPESYAYRCLPLAIANAHGWEIGSPCAFRARWHGGVSPDAVELEIDADVDVANRPVSLFGSGTITFHVEGLFRTSPGWNLWVGGPPNAAKDGLAALNGVIETDWSPYTFTMNWRFTRVGEWVSFAEDEPFCFLFPVQRGVLEAIKPVVRPLSEAPELESAFSAWSASRDAFQEHVSRTRPTAPADKWQKLYYRGVQPDGRPGPADHEAKLRLPPFDKVPAPRCPVRHGGDGRPRPAALRLSAEARDPDLLAFHLSASRRARVTAALSGKADDARLIARRRWLARVAERQRAISPAQREIARLRDLPTAVFRDAFYVPGEPVIVEGVAADWPAVRDWSPAGLVAKVGSAEVTFQGDRETAADFELSKDRHTRTMPFDRFIERATGKDGNDVYITAYNNGANQRAFAPLLEDLRQLPYLDGPEGMLWVGPSGTFTPLHHDLTNNLLVQVTGTKRLHLLPPSETASLANRRHVFSDVHDIEDPERLALYPAAAEARRYVVDLRPGDALFIPVGWWHQVRSLSFSVTLTYTNFLWPNDAYADFPQDGSW
;
A
#
# COMPACT_ATOMS: atom_id res chain seq x y z
N MET A 1 7.66 27.29 -9.44
CA MET A 1 8.99 27.95 -9.45
C MET A 1 9.04 29.16 -8.51
N ASP A 2 8.07 30.08 -8.62
CA ASP A 2 8.03 31.30 -7.78
C ASP A 2 7.90 31.04 -6.27
N ALA A 3 7.21 29.96 -5.89
CA ALA A 3 7.04 29.54 -4.51
C ALA A 3 8.32 29.00 -3.83
N THR A 4 9.44 28.87 -4.54
CA THR A 4 10.70 28.42 -3.93
C THR A 4 11.33 29.53 -3.08
N PRO A 5 11.93 29.22 -1.91
CA PRO A 5 12.61 30.20 -1.08
C PRO A 5 13.61 31.05 -1.88
N GLU A 6 13.50 32.38 -1.75
CA GLU A 6 14.32 33.36 -2.51
C GLU A 6 14.26 33.18 -4.05
N SER A 7 13.25 32.47 -4.57
CA SER A 7 13.13 32.10 -5.98
C SER A 7 14.39 31.40 -6.52
N TYR A 8 15.03 30.56 -5.69
CA TYR A 8 16.32 29.94 -6.02
C TYR A 8 16.29 29.14 -7.32
N ALA A 9 15.11 28.64 -7.69
CA ALA A 9 14.95 27.80 -8.87
C ALA A 9 15.33 28.54 -10.17
N TYR A 10 15.17 29.86 -10.25
CA TYR A 10 15.63 30.66 -11.41
C TYR A 10 17.15 30.85 -11.47
N ARG A 11 17.88 30.43 -10.44
CA ARG A 11 19.35 30.54 -10.35
C ARG A 11 20.05 29.26 -10.82
N CYS A 12 19.28 28.20 -11.09
CA CYS A 12 19.74 26.95 -11.65
C CYS A 12 19.25 26.88 -13.10
N LEU A 13 20.16 26.88 -14.07
CA LEU A 13 19.78 26.91 -15.49
C LEU A 13 18.83 25.76 -15.88
N PRO A 14 19.08 24.48 -15.54
CA PRO A 14 18.15 23.38 -15.80
C PRO A 14 16.74 23.61 -15.25
N LEU A 15 16.60 24.21 -14.06
CA LEU A 15 15.29 24.50 -13.48
C LEU A 15 14.65 25.72 -14.15
N ALA A 16 15.43 26.73 -14.53
CA ALA A 16 14.95 27.95 -15.18
C ALA A 16 14.38 27.72 -16.59
N ILE A 17 14.90 26.72 -17.31
CA ILE A 17 14.40 26.32 -18.65
C ILE A 17 13.37 25.18 -18.59
N ALA A 18 13.10 24.62 -17.40
CA ALA A 18 12.10 23.58 -17.23
C ALA A 18 10.75 24.09 -17.77
N ASN A 19 10.11 23.28 -18.62
CA ASN A 19 8.82 23.54 -19.28
C ASN A 19 8.81 24.64 -20.36
N ALA A 20 9.95 25.28 -20.67
CA ALA A 20 10.01 26.36 -21.65
C ALA A 20 10.16 25.88 -23.11
N HIS A 21 10.02 24.59 -23.38
CA HIS A 21 10.32 23.96 -24.68
C HIS A 21 9.09 23.51 -25.46
N GLY A 22 7.87 23.80 -25.02
CA GLY A 22 6.66 23.48 -25.77
C GLY A 22 5.46 24.34 -25.39
N TRP A 23 4.27 23.91 -25.80
CA TRP A 23 3.01 24.59 -25.57
C TRP A 23 2.02 23.68 -24.84
N GLU A 24 1.12 24.27 -24.06
CA GLU A 24 0.12 23.56 -23.27
C GLU A 24 -1.31 23.83 -23.77
N ILE A 25 -2.19 22.85 -23.59
CA ILE A 25 -3.64 22.98 -23.76
C ILE A 25 -4.30 22.80 -22.40
N GLY A 26 -5.11 23.79 -22.00
CA GLY A 26 -5.88 23.78 -20.76
C GLY A 26 -7.19 23.00 -20.87
N SER A 27 -7.64 22.45 -19.76
CA SER A 27 -8.92 21.73 -19.68
C SER A 27 -10.08 22.69 -19.96
N PRO A 28 -11.02 22.35 -20.87
CA PRO A 28 -12.12 23.25 -21.23
C PRO A 28 -13.14 23.46 -20.09
N CYS A 29 -13.10 22.61 -19.06
CA CYS A 29 -13.95 22.71 -17.89
C CYS A 29 -13.26 22.13 -16.65
N ALA A 30 -13.80 22.48 -15.48
CA ALA A 30 -13.51 21.76 -14.26
C ALA A 30 -14.29 20.44 -14.22
N PHE A 31 -13.67 19.38 -13.70
CA PHE A 31 -14.34 18.11 -13.49
C PHE A 31 -13.59 17.27 -12.46
N ARG A 32 -14.25 16.24 -11.94
CA ARG A 32 -13.58 15.16 -11.21
C ARG A 32 -13.89 13.83 -11.84
N ALA A 33 -12.92 12.93 -11.80
CA ALA A 33 -13.03 11.60 -12.35
C ALA A 33 -12.52 10.57 -11.35
N ARG A 34 -13.12 9.39 -11.35
CA ARG A 34 -12.74 8.25 -10.51
C ARG A 34 -12.80 6.98 -11.32
N TRP A 35 -11.82 6.11 -11.16
CA TRP A 35 -11.84 4.79 -11.78
C TRP A 35 -12.13 3.69 -10.76
N HIS A 36 -13.10 2.84 -11.01
CA HIS A 36 -13.54 1.75 -10.13
C HIS A 36 -12.76 0.44 -10.30
N GLY A 37 -11.66 0.43 -11.06
CA GLY A 37 -10.79 -0.75 -11.22
C GLY A 37 -11.21 -1.70 -12.35
N GLY A 38 -12.33 -1.44 -13.03
CA GLY A 38 -12.79 -2.23 -14.18
C GLY A 38 -12.05 -1.93 -15.49
N VAL A 39 -12.04 -2.89 -16.42
CA VAL A 39 -11.43 -2.72 -17.75
C VAL A 39 -12.36 -2.07 -18.77
N SER A 40 -13.66 -1.97 -18.48
CA SER A 40 -14.62 -1.29 -19.33
C SER A 40 -14.49 0.24 -19.25
N PRO A 41 -14.92 0.99 -20.28
CA PRO A 41 -15.03 2.44 -20.22
C PRO A 41 -15.91 2.93 -19.06
N ASP A 42 -17.02 2.24 -18.80
CA ASP A 42 -17.97 2.57 -17.73
C ASP A 42 -17.40 2.40 -16.31
N ALA A 43 -16.21 1.80 -16.19
CA ALA A 43 -15.50 1.74 -14.92
C ALA A 43 -14.92 3.11 -14.52
N VAL A 44 -14.89 4.10 -15.40
CA VAL A 44 -14.49 5.47 -15.08
C VAL A 44 -15.74 6.33 -14.92
N GLU A 45 -15.96 6.78 -13.70
CA GLU A 45 -16.98 7.75 -13.34
C GLU A 45 -16.44 9.17 -13.53
N LEU A 46 -17.24 10.01 -14.19
CA LEU A 46 -16.92 11.41 -14.48
C LEU A 46 -18.05 12.27 -13.92
N GLU A 47 -17.68 13.23 -13.07
CA GLU A 47 -18.56 14.28 -12.62
C GLU A 47 -18.09 15.61 -13.21
N ILE A 48 -18.94 16.16 -14.07
CA ILE A 48 -18.72 17.40 -14.81
C ILE A 48 -19.95 18.27 -14.57
N ASP A 49 -19.75 19.57 -14.36
CA ASP A 49 -20.86 20.51 -14.23
C ASP A 49 -21.79 20.45 -15.45
N ALA A 50 -23.10 20.55 -15.21
CA ALA A 50 -24.13 20.23 -16.18
C ALA A 50 -24.17 21.18 -17.40
N ASP A 51 -23.50 22.32 -17.33
CA ASP A 51 -23.51 23.41 -18.30
C ASP A 51 -22.38 23.35 -19.35
N VAL A 52 -21.50 22.35 -19.30
CA VAL A 52 -20.42 22.14 -20.28
C VAL A 52 -20.95 21.46 -21.56
N ASP A 53 -20.57 21.90 -22.76
CA ASP A 53 -20.92 21.23 -24.02
C ASP A 53 -20.42 19.78 -24.03
N VAL A 54 -21.29 18.82 -24.34
CA VAL A 54 -20.99 17.38 -24.39
C VAL A 54 -19.82 17.07 -25.32
N ALA A 55 -19.66 17.82 -26.42
CA ALA A 55 -18.57 17.60 -27.38
C ALA A 55 -17.17 17.88 -26.78
N ASN A 56 -17.11 18.71 -25.74
CA ASN A 56 -15.86 19.21 -25.16
C ASN A 56 -15.56 18.57 -23.80
N ARG A 57 -16.41 17.64 -23.36
CA ARG A 57 -16.24 16.94 -22.07
C ARG A 57 -15.13 15.89 -22.18
N PRO A 58 -14.31 15.71 -21.13
CA PRO A 58 -13.51 14.50 -20.99
C PRO A 58 -14.44 13.29 -20.90
N VAL A 59 -13.99 12.17 -21.46
CA VAL A 59 -14.76 10.93 -21.58
C VAL A 59 -13.90 9.73 -21.21
N SER A 60 -14.53 8.58 -20.98
CA SER A 60 -13.80 7.30 -20.99
C SER A 60 -14.19 6.53 -22.25
N LEU A 61 -13.22 6.32 -23.15
CA LEU A 61 -13.45 5.62 -24.43
C LEU A 61 -12.78 4.26 -24.49
N PHE A 62 -11.56 4.15 -23.94
CA PHE A 62 -10.71 2.97 -24.12
C PHE A 62 -10.80 1.98 -22.96
N GLY A 63 -11.46 2.34 -21.86
CA GLY A 63 -11.50 1.53 -20.64
C GLY A 63 -10.16 1.45 -19.92
N SER A 64 -9.99 0.42 -19.09
CA SER A 64 -8.76 0.17 -18.30
C SER A 64 -8.26 1.39 -17.52
N GLY A 65 -9.20 2.15 -16.94
CA GLY A 65 -8.88 3.32 -16.14
C GLY A 65 -8.25 4.44 -16.95
N THR A 66 -8.75 4.72 -18.16
CA THR A 66 -8.26 5.83 -18.99
C THR A 66 -9.33 6.91 -19.11
N ILE A 67 -8.94 8.15 -18.78
CA ILE A 67 -9.66 9.37 -19.14
C ILE A 67 -9.08 9.85 -20.47
N THR A 68 -9.97 10.20 -21.38
CA THR A 68 -9.66 10.66 -22.71
C THR A 68 -10.16 12.09 -22.87
N PHE A 69 -9.25 12.98 -23.24
CA PHE A 69 -9.53 14.35 -23.60
C PHE A 69 -9.52 14.48 -25.12
N HIS A 70 -10.54 15.15 -25.65
CA HIS A 70 -10.55 15.58 -27.03
C HIS A 70 -9.59 16.77 -27.18
N VAL A 71 -8.63 16.64 -28.09
CA VAL A 71 -7.77 17.77 -28.46
C VAL A 71 -8.49 18.54 -29.56
N GLU A 72 -8.93 19.76 -29.22
CA GLU A 72 -9.62 20.62 -30.17
C GLU A 72 -8.65 21.18 -31.21
N GLY A 73 -8.99 20.98 -32.48
CA GLY A 73 -8.21 21.44 -33.62
C GLY A 73 -7.35 20.37 -34.28
N LEU A 74 -6.96 20.65 -35.52
CA LEU A 74 -6.04 19.81 -36.29
C LEU A 74 -4.65 20.45 -36.25
N PHE A 75 -3.73 19.80 -35.56
CA PHE A 75 -2.34 20.25 -35.51
C PHE A 75 -1.59 19.85 -36.79
N ARG A 76 -0.86 20.81 -37.38
CA ARG A 76 -0.05 20.61 -38.58
C ARG A 76 1.37 21.10 -38.35
N THR A 77 2.33 20.21 -38.50
CA THR A 77 3.76 20.54 -38.51
C THR A 77 4.26 20.69 -39.94
N SER A 78 5.44 21.32 -40.10
CA SER A 78 6.15 21.31 -41.39
C SER A 78 6.51 19.88 -41.80
N PRO A 79 6.59 19.56 -43.11
CA PRO A 79 6.99 18.24 -43.58
C PRO A 79 8.26 17.70 -42.92
N GLY A 80 8.23 16.44 -42.47
CA GLY A 80 9.37 15.80 -41.80
C GLY A 80 9.48 16.09 -40.30
N TRP A 81 8.50 16.78 -39.71
CA TRP A 81 8.39 16.99 -38.27
C TRP A 81 7.19 16.25 -37.70
N ASN A 82 7.39 15.60 -36.56
CA ASN A 82 6.34 15.00 -35.74
C ASN A 82 6.04 15.88 -34.54
N LEU A 83 4.97 15.54 -33.81
CA LEU A 83 4.63 16.17 -32.55
C LEU A 83 4.76 15.14 -31.43
N TRP A 84 5.67 15.37 -30.49
CA TRP A 84 5.60 14.69 -29.19
C TRP A 84 4.46 15.31 -28.39
N VAL A 85 3.55 14.46 -27.95
CA VAL A 85 2.35 14.82 -27.22
C VAL A 85 2.36 14.08 -25.89
N GLY A 86 2.07 14.79 -24.81
CA GLY A 86 2.05 14.20 -23.49
C GLY A 86 1.36 15.07 -22.45
N GLY A 87 1.40 14.65 -21.19
CA GLY A 87 1.06 15.52 -20.08
C GLY A 87 2.11 16.63 -19.92
N PRO A 88 1.78 17.75 -19.27
CA PRO A 88 2.73 18.85 -19.06
C PRO A 88 3.98 18.35 -18.33
N PRO A 89 5.19 18.49 -18.92
CA PRO A 89 6.43 18.10 -18.28
C PRO A 89 6.54 18.77 -16.91
N ASN A 90 7.01 18.02 -15.91
CA ASN A 90 7.19 18.50 -14.53
C ASN A 90 5.91 18.97 -13.79
N ALA A 91 4.71 18.88 -14.39
CA ALA A 91 3.44 19.07 -13.69
C ALA A 91 2.82 17.69 -13.39
N ALA A 92 3.23 17.11 -12.26
CA ALA A 92 2.67 15.84 -11.84
C ALA A 92 1.20 16.01 -11.46
N LYS A 93 0.32 15.22 -12.08
CA LYS A 93 -1.07 15.08 -11.66
C LYS A 93 -1.17 13.92 -10.68
N ASP A 94 -1.53 14.22 -9.45
CA ASP A 94 -1.69 13.17 -8.45
C ASP A 94 -2.84 12.23 -8.87
N GLY A 95 -2.58 10.91 -8.89
CA GLY A 95 -3.57 9.89 -9.25
C GLY A 95 -3.77 9.62 -10.75
N LEU A 96 -3.13 10.38 -11.64
CA LEU A 96 -3.17 10.17 -13.08
C LEU A 96 -1.77 10.23 -13.70
N ALA A 97 -1.50 9.33 -14.65
CA ALA A 97 -0.30 9.35 -15.48
C ALA A 97 -0.70 9.62 -16.93
N ALA A 98 -0.14 10.68 -17.51
CA ALA A 98 -0.31 10.98 -18.92
C ALA A 98 0.35 9.90 -19.80
N LEU A 99 -0.36 9.46 -20.83
CA LEU A 99 0.17 8.58 -21.86
C LEU A 99 0.78 9.44 -22.97
N ASN A 100 2.10 9.37 -23.10
CA ASN A 100 2.85 10.22 -24.03
C ASN A 100 3.20 9.45 -25.31
N GLY A 101 3.30 10.16 -26.44
CA GLY A 101 3.63 9.55 -27.73
C GLY A 101 4.13 10.56 -28.76
N VAL A 102 4.67 10.06 -29.87
CA VAL A 102 5.06 10.87 -31.03
C VAL A 102 4.06 10.61 -32.15
N ILE A 103 3.47 11.69 -32.68
CA ILE A 103 2.37 11.65 -33.62
C ILE A 103 2.77 12.36 -34.91
N GLU A 104 2.52 11.73 -36.05
CA GLU A 104 2.70 12.34 -37.36
C GLU A 104 1.57 13.33 -37.64
N THR A 105 1.91 14.60 -37.83
CA THR A 105 0.94 15.70 -37.99
C THR A 105 1.19 16.51 -39.26
N ASP A 106 2.27 16.25 -40.00
CA ASP A 106 2.56 16.93 -41.26
C ASP A 106 1.61 16.48 -42.39
N TRP A 107 1.23 15.21 -42.45
CA TRP A 107 0.29 14.68 -43.47
C TRP A 107 -1.07 14.23 -42.90
N SER A 108 -1.13 13.76 -41.65
CA SER A 108 -2.34 13.14 -41.07
C SER A 108 -3.56 14.07 -41.13
N PRO A 109 -4.69 13.63 -41.72
CA PRO A 109 -5.95 14.37 -41.69
C PRO A 109 -6.72 14.18 -40.36
N TYR A 110 -6.20 13.36 -39.44
CA TYR A 110 -6.88 12.98 -38.22
C TYR A 110 -6.37 13.80 -37.02
N THR A 111 -7.29 14.14 -36.11
CA THR A 111 -6.90 14.59 -34.76
C THR A 111 -6.47 13.39 -33.90
N PHE A 112 -5.95 13.68 -32.71
CA PHE A 112 -5.62 12.69 -31.69
C PHE A 112 -6.29 13.06 -30.37
N THR A 113 -6.38 12.09 -29.46
CA THR A 113 -6.86 12.34 -28.10
C THR A 113 -5.70 12.32 -27.13
N MET A 114 -5.78 13.14 -26.08
CA MET A 114 -4.84 13.04 -24.97
C MET A 114 -5.42 12.09 -23.92
N ASN A 115 -4.64 11.09 -23.51
CA ASN A 115 -5.11 10.04 -22.60
C ASN A 115 -4.33 10.08 -21.29
N TRP A 116 -5.07 10.09 -20.18
CA TRP A 116 -4.52 9.99 -18.84
C TRP A 116 -5.01 8.71 -18.20
N ARG A 117 -4.07 7.87 -17.77
CA ARG A 117 -4.40 6.62 -17.09
C ARG A 117 -4.40 6.85 -15.59
N PHE A 118 -5.47 6.43 -14.92
CA PHE A 118 -5.49 6.35 -13.47
C PHE A 118 -4.33 5.48 -12.99
N THR A 119 -3.64 6.01 -11.98
CA THR A 119 -2.60 5.27 -11.26
C THR A 119 -3.14 4.63 -9.99
N ARG A 120 -4.37 5.00 -9.59
CA ARG A 120 -5.08 4.50 -8.40
C ARG A 120 -6.57 4.28 -8.70
N VAL A 121 -7.14 3.27 -8.06
CA VAL A 121 -8.57 2.92 -8.11
C VAL A 121 -9.30 3.64 -6.98
N GLY A 122 -10.55 4.04 -7.18
CA GLY A 122 -11.44 4.56 -6.15
C GLY A 122 -11.19 6.02 -5.74
N GLU A 123 -10.08 6.63 -6.15
CA GLU A 123 -9.75 8.01 -5.83
C GLU A 123 -10.32 9.00 -6.87
N TRP A 124 -10.91 10.08 -6.35
CA TRP A 124 -11.30 11.22 -7.16
C TRP A 124 -10.07 12.06 -7.53
N VAL A 125 -9.85 12.22 -8.83
CA VAL A 125 -8.87 13.17 -9.37
C VAL A 125 -9.62 14.30 -10.05
N SER A 126 -9.29 15.53 -9.68
CA SER A 126 -9.99 16.72 -10.18
C SER A 126 -9.09 17.50 -11.13
N PHE A 127 -9.62 17.99 -12.25
CA PHE A 127 -9.03 19.05 -13.06
C PHE A 127 -9.78 20.34 -12.82
N ALA A 128 -9.05 21.43 -12.64
CA ALA A 128 -9.61 22.77 -12.73
C ALA A 128 -9.81 23.15 -14.21
N GLU A 129 -10.72 24.10 -14.45
CA GLU A 129 -10.81 24.77 -15.75
C GLU A 129 -9.47 25.46 -16.07
N ASP A 130 -9.09 25.43 -17.35
CA ASP A 130 -7.79 25.89 -17.88
C ASP A 130 -6.56 25.15 -17.29
N GLU A 131 -6.75 24.12 -16.47
CA GLU A 131 -5.63 23.33 -15.99
C GLU A 131 -4.98 22.53 -17.15
N PRO A 132 -3.66 22.64 -17.37
CA PRO A 132 -2.99 21.95 -18.47
C PRO A 132 -3.19 20.42 -18.44
N PHE A 133 -3.77 19.87 -19.51
CA PHE A 133 -3.92 18.42 -19.67
C PHE A 133 -3.08 17.84 -20.82
N CYS A 134 -2.60 18.69 -21.73
CA CYS A 134 -1.83 18.27 -22.90
C CYS A 134 -0.68 19.24 -23.14
N PHE A 135 0.47 18.70 -23.56
CA PHE A 135 1.68 19.42 -23.90
C PHE A 135 2.20 18.97 -25.26
N LEU A 136 2.63 19.94 -26.05
CA LEU A 136 3.00 19.79 -27.45
C LEU A 136 4.47 20.19 -27.65
N PHE A 137 5.26 19.28 -28.20
CA PHE A 137 6.68 19.51 -28.50
C PHE A 137 7.06 18.98 -29.89
N PRO A 138 7.41 19.84 -30.85
CA PRO A 138 7.85 19.40 -32.17
C PRO A 138 9.15 18.60 -32.09
N VAL A 139 9.18 17.44 -32.73
CA VAL A 139 10.37 16.59 -32.83
C VAL A 139 10.62 16.23 -34.29
N GLN A 140 11.86 16.36 -34.74
CA GLN A 140 12.22 16.05 -36.11
C GLN A 140 12.17 14.53 -36.33
N ARG A 141 11.46 14.10 -37.38
CA ARG A 141 11.31 12.67 -37.72
C ARG A 141 12.67 12.08 -38.10
N GLY A 142 12.98 10.88 -37.59
CA GLY A 142 14.21 10.17 -37.94
C GLY A 142 15.44 10.54 -37.12
N VAL A 143 15.40 11.61 -36.32
CA VAL A 143 16.58 12.04 -35.53
C VAL A 143 16.93 11.01 -34.45
N LEU A 144 15.93 10.45 -33.76
CA LEU A 144 16.19 9.47 -32.70
C LEU A 144 16.74 8.16 -33.26
N GLU A 145 16.26 7.73 -34.43
CA GLU A 145 16.70 6.55 -35.15
C GLU A 145 18.13 6.69 -35.71
N ALA A 146 18.54 7.92 -36.03
CA ALA A 146 19.90 8.22 -36.49
C ALA A 146 20.92 8.27 -35.35
N ILE A 147 20.50 8.48 -34.10
CA ILE A 147 21.38 8.57 -32.94
C ILE A 147 21.89 7.18 -32.54
N LYS A 148 23.22 7.03 -32.48
CA LYS A 148 23.89 5.83 -31.97
C LYS A 148 24.52 6.13 -30.61
N PRO A 149 23.89 5.74 -29.48
CA PRO A 149 24.46 6.02 -28.17
C PRO A 149 25.71 5.17 -27.95
N VAL A 150 26.76 5.79 -27.41
CA VAL A 150 28.01 5.11 -27.02
C VAL A 150 28.30 5.46 -25.57
N VAL A 151 28.65 4.44 -24.77
CA VAL A 151 29.12 4.62 -23.40
C VAL A 151 30.64 4.52 -23.40
N ARG A 152 31.34 5.58 -22.99
CA ARG A 152 32.80 5.62 -22.86
C ARG A 152 33.19 6.09 -21.46
N PRO A 153 34.25 5.56 -20.85
CA PRO A 153 34.79 6.09 -19.61
C PRO A 153 35.32 7.52 -19.82
N LEU A 154 35.16 8.37 -18.81
CA LEU A 154 35.60 9.78 -18.86
C LEU A 154 37.11 9.92 -19.09
N SER A 155 37.89 8.94 -18.63
CA SER A 155 39.34 8.86 -18.81
C SER A 155 39.80 8.76 -20.26
N GLU A 156 38.91 8.40 -21.20
CA GLU A 156 39.22 8.43 -22.64
C GLU A 156 39.16 9.84 -23.25
N ALA A 157 38.76 10.85 -22.48
CA ALA A 157 38.77 12.26 -22.86
C ALA A 157 39.50 13.10 -21.79
N PRO A 158 40.85 13.08 -21.74
CA PRO A 158 41.62 13.64 -20.62
C PRO A 158 41.39 15.14 -20.37
N GLU A 159 41.16 15.93 -21.42
CA GLU A 159 40.83 17.35 -21.28
C GLU A 159 39.46 17.56 -20.61
N LEU A 160 38.48 16.74 -20.98
CA LEU A 160 37.14 16.77 -20.38
C LEU A 160 37.18 16.25 -18.94
N GLU A 161 37.95 15.20 -18.66
CA GLU A 161 38.18 14.69 -17.31
C GLU A 161 38.84 15.74 -16.41
N SER A 162 39.84 16.46 -16.93
CA SER A 162 40.50 17.54 -16.22
C SER A 162 39.54 18.70 -15.93
N ALA A 163 38.76 19.14 -16.93
CA ALA A 163 37.75 20.18 -16.77
C ALA A 163 36.65 19.78 -15.77
N PHE A 164 36.19 18.53 -15.82
CA PHE A 164 35.23 17.98 -14.87
C PHE A 164 35.79 17.93 -13.44
N SER A 165 37.04 17.49 -13.28
CA SER A 165 37.71 17.42 -11.99
C SER A 165 37.93 18.81 -11.38
N ALA A 166 38.34 19.77 -12.21
CA ALA A 166 38.48 21.18 -11.80
C ALA A 166 37.14 21.79 -11.38
N TRP A 167 36.07 21.50 -12.13
CA TRP A 167 34.71 21.89 -11.75
C TRP A 167 34.26 21.25 -10.43
N SER A 168 34.46 19.94 -10.26
CA SER A 168 34.09 19.20 -9.04
C SER A 168 34.82 19.76 -7.82
N ALA A 169 36.13 19.94 -7.90
CA ALA A 169 36.93 20.52 -6.82
C ALA A 169 36.50 21.97 -6.49
N SER A 170 36.22 22.78 -7.52
CA SER A 170 35.70 24.13 -7.34
C SER A 170 34.32 24.12 -6.66
N ARG A 171 33.48 23.14 -6.98
CA ARG A 171 32.14 22.99 -6.41
C ARG A 171 32.20 22.58 -4.93
N ASP A 172 33.10 21.68 -4.57
CA ASP A 172 33.31 21.24 -3.19
C ASP A 172 33.86 22.38 -2.33
N ALA A 173 34.89 23.10 -2.82
CA ALA A 173 35.44 24.27 -2.17
C ALA A 173 34.39 25.40 -2.00
N PHE A 174 33.51 25.58 -2.98
CA PHE A 174 32.42 26.54 -2.90
C PHE A 174 31.39 26.15 -1.82
N GLN A 175 31.00 24.87 -1.74
CA GLN A 175 30.07 24.40 -0.71
C GLN A 175 30.66 24.53 0.70
N GLU A 176 31.94 24.20 0.86
CA GLU A 176 32.67 24.39 2.13
C GLU A 176 32.72 25.87 2.53
N HIS A 177 33.06 26.75 1.57
CA HIS A 177 33.07 28.20 1.79
C HIS A 177 31.69 28.73 2.21
N VAL A 178 30.62 28.35 1.51
CA VAL A 178 29.25 28.77 1.83
C VAL A 178 28.81 28.24 3.20
N SER A 179 29.15 26.98 3.53
CA SER A 179 28.85 26.38 4.83
C SER A 179 29.53 27.14 5.98
N ARG A 180 30.80 27.51 5.80
CA ARG A 180 31.61 28.20 6.80
C ARG A 180 31.25 29.68 6.97
N THR A 181 30.98 30.39 5.87
CA THR A 181 30.74 31.84 5.89
C THR A 181 29.27 32.21 6.06
N ARG A 182 28.35 31.28 5.79
CA ARG A 182 26.89 31.48 5.79
C ARG A 182 26.51 32.84 5.17
N PRO A 183 26.83 33.07 3.88
CA PRO A 183 26.60 34.36 3.24
C PRO A 183 25.13 34.76 3.37
N THR A 184 24.87 35.98 3.83
CA THR A 184 23.51 36.51 3.94
C THR A 184 22.98 36.95 2.58
N ALA A 185 23.87 37.42 1.69
CA ALA A 185 23.53 37.83 0.34
C ALA A 185 23.14 36.61 -0.53
N PRO A 186 21.95 36.61 -1.14
CA PRO A 186 21.46 35.51 -1.98
C PRO A 186 22.36 35.16 -3.18
N ALA A 187 23.11 36.13 -3.69
CA ALA A 187 24.01 35.95 -4.83
C ALA A 187 25.23 35.07 -4.52
N ASP A 188 25.70 35.11 -3.28
CA ASP A 188 26.92 34.43 -2.83
C ASP A 188 26.68 33.00 -2.36
N LYS A 189 25.39 32.59 -2.30
CA LYS A 189 24.96 31.22 -1.99
C LYS A 189 25.03 30.27 -3.19
N TRP A 190 25.25 30.78 -4.41
CA TRP A 190 25.15 29.99 -5.66
C TRP A 190 26.30 30.23 -6.64
N GLN A 191 26.88 29.14 -7.16
CA GLN A 191 27.85 29.16 -8.25
C GLN A 191 27.12 29.15 -9.60
N LYS A 192 27.31 30.17 -10.45
CA LYS A 192 26.50 30.44 -11.65
C LYS A 192 27.25 30.31 -12.98
N LEU A 193 28.36 29.56 -13.03
CA LEU A 193 29.23 29.49 -14.22
C LEU A 193 28.48 28.98 -15.46
N TYR A 194 27.77 27.85 -15.35
CA TYR A 194 26.95 27.31 -16.44
C TYR A 194 25.83 28.27 -16.85
N TYR A 195 25.13 28.90 -15.90
CA TYR A 195 24.08 29.90 -16.19
C TYR A 195 24.62 31.13 -16.95
N ARG A 196 25.89 31.48 -16.73
CA ARG A 196 26.56 32.60 -17.38
C ARG A 196 27.22 32.21 -18.70
N GLY A 197 27.17 30.93 -19.09
CA GLY A 197 27.91 30.42 -20.25
C GLY A 197 29.43 30.56 -20.06
N VAL A 198 29.95 30.25 -18.88
CA VAL A 198 31.39 30.36 -18.55
C VAL A 198 31.91 29.00 -18.07
N GLN A 199 33.10 28.62 -18.53
CA GLN A 199 33.80 27.40 -18.14
C GLN A 199 34.38 27.52 -16.72
N PRO A 200 34.73 26.39 -16.06
CA PRO A 200 35.35 26.39 -14.73
C PRO A 200 36.63 27.22 -14.62
N ASP A 201 37.36 27.37 -15.73
CA ASP A 201 38.61 28.15 -15.83
C ASP A 201 38.38 29.63 -16.20
N GLY A 202 37.12 30.07 -16.32
CA GLY A 202 36.76 31.45 -16.65
C GLY A 202 36.66 31.77 -18.14
N ARG A 203 36.99 30.83 -19.05
CA ARG A 203 36.78 31.03 -20.49
C ARG A 203 35.29 31.08 -20.84
N PRO A 204 34.89 31.83 -21.88
CA PRO A 204 33.53 31.76 -22.38
C PRO A 204 33.21 30.35 -22.90
N GLY A 205 31.96 29.94 -22.71
CA GLY A 205 31.37 28.77 -23.33
C GLY A 205 31.06 29.01 -24.81
N PRO A 206 30.32 28.08 -25.45
CA PRO A 206 29.88 28.23 -26.83
C PRO A 206 29.11 29.53 -27.07
N ALA A 207 29.30 30.13 -28.25
CA ALA A 207 28.68 31.41 -28.62
C ALA A 207 27.14 31.33 -28.71
N ASP A 208 26.62 30.12 -28.93
CA ASP A 208 25.21 29.75 -29.01
C ASP A 208 24.66 29.21 -27.68
N HIS A 209 25.33 29.48 -26.56
CA HIS A 209 24.82 29.08 -25.24
C HIS A 209 23.48 29.77 -24.92
N GLU A 210 22.45 28.97 -24.67
CA GLU A 210 21.13 29.45 -24.30
C GLU A 210 20.85 29.32 -22.81
N ALA A 211 20.63 30.46 -22.14
CA ALA A 211 20.25 30.51 -20.74
C ALA A 211 18.73 30.65 -20.51
N LYS A 212 17.97 30.92 -21.59
CA LYS A 212 16.51 31.09 -21.57
C LYS A 212 15.93 30.69 -22.93
N LEU A 213 14.92 29.83 -22.91
CA LEU A 213 14.10 29.52 -24.07
C LEU A 213 12.86 30.42 -24.06
N ARG A 214 12.53 31.02 -25.20
CA ARG A 214 11.31 31.81 -25.40
C ARG A 214 10.64 31.38 -26.68
N LEU A 215 9.56 30.62 -26.55
CA LEU A 215 8.77 30.20 -27.69
C LEU A 215 7.77 31.29 -28.10
N PRO A 216 7.52 31.47 -29.40
CA PRO A 216 6.43 32.31 -29.86
C PRO A 216 5.08 31.71 -29.43
N PRO A 217 4.08 32.53 -29.03
CA PRO A 217 2.72 32.04 -28.82
C PRO A 217 2.09 31.64 -30.16
N PHE A 218 1.00 30.85 -30.11
CA PHE A 218 0.13 30.71 -31.28
C PHE A 218 -0.49 32.06 -31.65
N ASP A 219 -0.65 32.33 -32.94
CA ASP A 219 -1.38 33.51 -33.40
C ASP A 219 -2.82 33.46 -32.87
N LYS A 220 -3.26 34.55 -32.24
CA LYS A 220 -4.63 34.64 -31.71
C LYS A 220 -5.64 34.70 -32.85
N VAL A 221 -6.20 33.55 -33.22
CA VAL A 221 -7.49 33.49 -33.89
C VAL A 221 -8.57 33.69 -32.80
N PRO A 222 -9.65 34.46 -33.04
CA PRO A 222 -10.76 34.53 -32.09
C PRO A 222 -11.37 33.11 -31.97
N ALA A 223 -10.99 32.37 -30.93
CA ALA A 223 -11.69 31.15 -30.56
C ALA A 223 -13.10 31.54 -30.09
N PRO A 224 -14.16 30.82 -30.49
CA PRO A 224 -15.45 31.00 -29.87
C PRO A 224 -15.30 30.66 -28.38
N ARG A 225 -15.42 31.69 -27.52
CA ARG A 225 -15.46 31.48 -26.07
C ARG A 225 -16.63 30.56 -25.77
N CYS A 226 -16.40 29.51 -24.98
CA CYS A 226 -17.46 28.76 -24.32
C CYS A 226 -18.40 29.78 -23.64
N PRO A 227 -19.73 29.75 -23.88
CA PRO A 227 -20.63 30.80 -23.44
C PRO A 227 -20.87 30.73 -21.93
N VAL A 228 -19.96 31.29 -21.13
CA VAL A 228 -20.17 31.50 -19.70
C VAL A 228 -21.15 32.66 -19.51
N ARG A 229 -22.30 32.42 -18.87
CA ARG A 229 -23.11 33.51 -18.32
C ARG A 229 -22.45 34.02 -17.05
N HIS A 230 -21.88 35.22 -17.10
CA HIS A 230 -21.46 35.94 -15.90
C HIS A 230 -22.67 36.18 -14.98
N GLY A 231 -22.52 35.88 -13.68
CA GLY A 231 -23.35 36.50 -12.66
C GLY A 231 -23.15 38.01 -12.68
N GLY A 232 -24.21 38.78 -12.39
CA GLY A 232 -24.33 40.22 -12.64
C GLY A 232 -23.33 41.18 -11.96
N ASP A 233 -22.22 40.71 -11.39
CA ASP A 233 -21.17 41.53 -10.79
C ASP A 233 -19.75 41.28 -11.33
N GLY A 234 -19.58 40.37 -12.31
CA GLY A 234 -18.29 40.15 -12.98
C GLY A 234 -17.18 39.57 -12.09
N ARG A 235 -17.52 38.97 -10.94
CA ARG A 235 -16.54 38.23 -10.11
C ARG A 235 -16.76 36.72 -10.22
N PRO A 236 -15.69 35.90 -10.20
CA PRO A 236 -15.84 34.46 -10.04
C PRO A 236 -16.55 34.19 -8.71
N ARG A 237 -17.64 33.41 -8.75
CA ARG A 237 -18.27 32.92 -7.52
C ARG A 237 -17.22 32.08 -6.78
N PRO A 238 -16.89 32.39 -5.52
CA PRO A 238 -16.07 31.48 -4.74
C PRO A 238 -16.89 30.20 -4.57
N ALA A 239 -16.36 29.08 -5.05
CA ALA A 239 -16.88 27.77 -4.73
C ALA A 239 -16.72 27.57 -3.22
N ALA A 240 -17.73 27.97 -2.47
CA ALA A 240 -17.88 27.64 -1.06
C ALA A 240 -18.27 26.15 -0.98
N LEU A 241 -17.30 25.26 -1.19
CA LEU A 241 -17.45 23.90 -0.68
C LEU A 241 -17.00 23.92 0.78
N ARG A 242 -17.99 23.86 1.67
CA ARG A 242 -17.77 23.57 3.08
C ARG A 242 -16.98 22.27 3.17
N LEU A 243 -15.78 22.35 3.75
CA LEU A 243 -15.05 21.19 4.25
C LEU A 243 -15.92 20.54 5.34
N SER A 244 -16.72 19.55 4.99
CA SER A 244 -17.15 18.54 5.94
C SER A 244 -15.96 17.63 6.18
N ALA A 245 -15.29 17.85 7.29
CA ALA A 245 -14.28 16.97 7.82
C ALA A 245 -14.96 15.68 8.30
N GLU A 246 -15.21 14.73 7.41
CA GLU A 246 -15.67 13.39 7.76
C GLU A 246 -15.54 12.47 6.54
N ALA A 247 -14.90 11.32 6.79
CA ALA A 247 -14.63 10.17 5.91
C ALA A 247 -13.12 10.01 5.62
N ARG A 248 -12.41 9.54 6.65
CA ARG A 248 -11.19 8.76 6.48
C ARG A 248 -11.64 7.44 5.85
N ASP A 249 -11.32 7.22 4.59
CA ASP A 249 -11.67 5.97 3.90
C ASP A 249 -10.39 5.21 3.48
N PRO A 250 -10.28 3.89 3.77
CA PRO A 250 -9.02 3.23 4.07
C PRO A 250 -8.36 2.41 2.93
N ASP A 251 -8.69 2.63 1.66
CA ASP A 251 -8.31 1.70 0.58
C ASP A 251 -6.96 2.01 -0.12
N LEU A 252 -6.03 2.64 0.60
CA LEU A 252 -4.74 3.14 0.08
C LEU A 252 -3.60 2.10 -0.03
N LEU A 253 -3.85 0.78 -0.05
CA LEU A 253 -2.74 -0.18 0.04
C LEU A 253 -2.93 -1.51 -0.69
N ALA A 254 -2.87 -1.50 -2.03
CA ALA A 254 -2.58 -2.72 -2.81
C ALA A 254 -2.03 -2.42 -4.21
N PHE A 255 -0.79 -1.95 -4.34
CA PHE A 255 -0.08 -2.05 -5.61
C PHE A 255 1.42 -2.20 -5.41
N HIS A 256 1.90 -3.43 -5.22
CA HIS A 256 3.22 -3.89 -5.66
C HIS A 256 3.12 -5.41 -5.79
N LEU A 257 3.13 -5.93 -7.03
CA LEU A 257 3.85 -7.13 -7.48
C LEU A 257 3.34 -7.56 -8.88
N SER A 258 4.03 -7.10 -9.92
CA SER A 258 4.19 -7.91 -11.13
C SER A 258 5.63 -7.80 -11.65
N ALA A 259 6.51 -8.62 -11.08
CA ALA A 259 7.77 -8.91 -11.73
C ALA A 259 8.22 -10.33 -11.37
N SER A 260 7.89 -11.29 -12.23
CA SER A 260 8.62 -12.54 -12.34
C SER A 260 8.39 -13.15 -13.72
N ARG A 261 9.17 -12.68 -14.69
CA ARG A 261 9.47 -13.46 -15.90
C ARG A 261 10.25 -14.70 -15.46
N ARG A 262 9.77 -15.88 -15.86
CA ARG A 262 10.48 -17.15 -15.65
C ARG A 262 11.84 -17.10 -16.35
N ALA A 263 12.91 -17.05 -15.57
CA ALA A 263 14.21 -17.54 -15.99
C ALA A 263 14.44 -18.85 -15.24
N ARG A 264 14.36 -19.99 -15.94
CA ARG A 264 14.91 -21.26 -15.43
C ARG A 264 16.42 -21.11 -15.44
N VAL A 265 17.00 -20.81 -14.28
CA VAL A 265 18.42 -21.01 -14.03
C VAL A 265 18.53 -22.24 -13.16
N THR A 266 18.88 -23.37 -13.77
CA THR A 266 19.35 -24.57 -13.09
C THR A 266 20.71 -24.22 -12.47
N ALA A 267 20.72 -23.75 -11.23
CA ALA A 267 21.95 -23.59 -10.46
C ALA A 267 22.17 -24.86 -9.65
N ALA A 268 23.24 -25.58 -9.98
CA ALA A 268 23.77 -26.68 -9.18
C ALA A 268 24.13 -26.15 -7.77
N LEU A 269 23.57 -26.78 -6.74
CA LEU A 269 23.85 -26.43 -5.33
C LEU A 269 25.22 -26.96 -4.92
N SER A 270 26.16 -26.05 -4.63
CA SER A 270 27.48 -26.38 -4.09
C SER A 270 27.66 -25.92 -2.65
N GLY A 271 27.30 -26.77 -1.68
CA GLY A 271 27.91 -26.80 -0.34
C GLY A 271 27.43 -25.79 0.72
N LYS A 272 27.62 -26.18 2.00
CA LYS A 272 27.18 -25.50 3.24
C LYS A 272 27.54 -24.01 3.37
N ALA A 273 28.58 -23.54 2.67
CA ALA A 273 28.98 -22.13 2.69
C ALA A 273 28.04 -21.23 1.85
N ASP A 274 27.48 -21.77 0.77
CA ASP A 274 26.49 -21.07 -0.05
C ASP A 274 25.16 -20.90 0.71
N ASP A 275 24.78 -21.89 1.53
CA ASP A 275 23.58 -21.84 2.37
C ASP A 275 23.65 -20.75 3.45
N ALA A 276 24.79 -20.63 4.13
CA ALA A 276 24.99 -19.58 5.15
C ALA A 276 24.86 -18.17 4.53
N ARG A 277 25.37 -17.97 3.32
CA ARG A 277 25.27 -16.70 2.59
C ARG A 277 23.83 -16.41 2.15
N LEU A 278 23.11 -17.43 1.67
CA LEU A 278 21.69 -17.30 1.29
C LEU A 278 20.81 -16.96 2.50
N ILE A 279 21.03 -17.62 3.64
CA ILE A 279 20.33 -17.32 4.91
C ILE A 279 20.62 -15.89 5.35
N ALA A 280 21.88 -15.46 5.32
CA ALA A 280 22.26 -14.09 5.67
C ALA A 280 21.58 -13.05 4.76
N ARG A 281 21.50 -13.32 3.45
CA ARG A 281 20.80 -12.45 2.48
C ARG A 281 19.30 -12.38 2.74
N ARG A 282 18.64 -13.52 3.00
CA ARG A 282 17.20 -13.55 3.34
C ARG A 282 16.91 -12.75 4.61
N ARG A 283 17.75 -12.92 5.65
CA ARG A 283 17.65 -12.12 6.88
C ARG A 283 17.84 -10.62 6.63
N TRP A 284 18.79 -10.25 5.78
CA TRP A 284 19.02 -8.84 5.43
C TRP A 284 17.81 -8.25 4.69
N LEU A 285 17.24 -8.95 3.71
CA LEU A 285 16.05 -8.51 2.98
C LEU A 285 14.85 -8.31 3.92
N ALA A 286 14.59 -9.27 4.80
CA ALA A 286 13.53 -9.17 5.80
C ALA A 286 13.69 -7.92 6.68
N ARG A 287 14.89 -7.65 7.20
CA ARG A 287 15.18 -6.45 7.99
C ARG A 287 15.10 -5.14 7.19
N VAL A 288 15.41 -5.15 5.89
CA VAL A 288 15.27 -3.96 5.03
C VAL A 288 13.79 -3.65 4.81
N ALA A 289 12.98 -4.67 4.50
CA ALA A 289 11.55 -4.51 4.33
C ALA A 289 10.89 -3.92 5.59
N GLU A 290 11.25 -4.41 6.79
CA GLU A 290 10.73 -3.84 8.04
C GLU A 290 11.16 -2.41 8.30
N ARG A 291 12.43 -2.07 8.02
CA ARG A 291 12.91 -0.68 8.13
C ARG A 291 12.18 0.25 7.18
N GLN A 292 11.87 -0.20 5.97
CA GLN A 292 11.07 0.58 5.01
C GLN A 292 9.63 0.75 5.48
N ARG A 293 8.98 -0.33 5.96
CA ARG A 293 7.64 -0.26 6.56
C ARG A 293 7.58 0.70 7.75
N ALA A 294 8.63 0.76 8.57
CA ALA A 294 8.71 1.66 9.72
C ALA A 294 8.77 3.16 9.36
N ILE A 295 9.09 3.52 8.10
CA ILE A 295 9.10 4.91 7.63
C ILE A 295 7.69 5.49 7.62
N SER A 296 6.68 4.67 7.29
CA SER A 296 5.28 5.12 7.26
C SER A 296 4.66 5.06 8.66
N PRO A 297 4.19 6.19 9.23
CA PRO A 297 3.43 6.18 10.46
C PRO A 297 2.14 5.36 10.36
N ALA A 298 1.54 5.31 9.17
CA ALA A 298 0.31 4.55 8.90
C ALA A 298 0.50 3.02 9.01
N GLN A 299 1.74 2.54 8.94
CA GLN A 299 2.08 1.12 9.07
C GLN A 299 2.47 0.74 10.51
N ARG A 300 2.35 1.64 11.49
CA ARG A 300 2.67 1.36 12.90
C ARG A 300 1.60 0.57 13.64
N GLU A 301 0.41 0.46 13.06
CA GLU A 301 -0.74 -0.24 13.62
C GLU A 301 -1.33 -1.19 12.58
N ILE A 302 -2.08 -2.18 13.04
CA ILE A 302 -2.88 -3.05 12.16
C ILE A 302 -4.04 -2.22 11.61
N ALA A 303 -4.26 -2.28 10.29
CA ALA A 303 -5.35 -1.56 9.65
C ALA A 303 -6.71 -1.96 10.25
N ARG A 304 -7.59 -0.98 10.48
CA ARG A 304 -8.95 -1.18 11.01
C ARG A 304 -9.95 -0.59 10.01
N LEU A 305 -10.72 -1.45 9.36
CA LEU A 305 -11.64 -1.05 8.28
C LEU A 305 -13.06 -1.51 8.59
N ARG A 306 -14.05 -0.74 8.14
CA ARG A 306 -15.48 -1.11 8.17
C ARG A 306 -15.93 -1.44 6.76
N ASP A 307 -17.00 -2.23 6.66
CA ASP A 307 -17.68 -2.53 5.39
C ASP A 307 -16.72 -2.99 4.27
N LEU A 308 -15.67 -3.72 4.66
CA LEU A 308 -14.57 -4.08 3.78
C LEU A 308 -15.06 -5.00 2.64
N PRO A 309 -14.99 -4.58 1.36
CA PRO A 309 -15.49 -5.39 0.27
C PRO A 309 -14.63 -6.65 0.07
N THR A 310 -15.25 -7.78 -0.30
CA THR A 310 -14.54 -9.07 -0.55
C THR A 310 -13.36 -8.94 -1.49
N ALA A 311 -13.50 -8.15 -2.56
CA ALA A 311 -12.42 -7.91 -3.52
C ALA A 311 -11.23 -7.17 -2.89
N VAL A 312 -11.50 -6.17 -2.05
CA VAL A 312 -10.46 -5.41 -1.34
C VAL A 312 -9.81 -6.29 -0.28
N PHE A 313 -10.59 -7.04 0.50
CA PHE A 313 -10.06 -8.04 1.43
C PHE A 313 -9.09 -8.99 0.73
N ARG A 314 -9.46 -9.50 -0.45
CA ARG A 314 -8.61 -10.37 -1.26
C ARG A 314 -7.32 -9.67 -1.68
N ASP A 315 -7.44 -8.54 -2.35
CA ASP A 315 -6.34 -7.93 -3.10
C ASP A 315 -5.36 -7.16 -2.21
N ALA A 316 -5.84 -6.60 -1.09
CA ALA A 316 -5.04 -5.79 -0.18
C ALA A 316 -4.52 -6.55 1.05
N PHE A 317 -5.20 -7.63 1.47
CA PHE A 317 -4.88 -8.32 2.72
C PHE A 317 -4.59 -9.80 2.51
N TYR A 318 -5.51 -10.55 1.90
CA TYR A 318 -5.36 -11.99 1.72
C TYR A 318 -4.17 -12.35 0.81
N VAL A 319 -4.11 -11.78 -0.39
CA VAL A 319 -3.07 -12.06 -1.38
C VAL A 319 -1.71 -11.50 -0.96
N PRO A 320 -1.58 -10.27 -0.43
CA PRO A 320 -0.31 -9.74 0.05
C PRO A 320 0.18 -10.37 1.35
N GLY A 321 -0.71 -11.03 2.10
CA GLY A 321 -0.39 -11.62 3.40
C GLY A 321 -0.25 -10.55 4.50
N GLU A 322 -1.14 -9.57 4.52
CA GLU A 322 -1.14 -8.46 5.48
C GLU A 322 -2.39 -8.54 6.40
N PRO A 323 -2.24 -8.37 7.72
CA PRO A 323 -3.33 -8.48 8.68
C PRO A 323 -4.25 -7.26 8.64
N VAL A 324 -5.53 -7.49 8.94
CA VAL A 324 -6.55 -6.43 9.02
C VAL A 324 -7.61 -6.75 10.05
N ILE A 325 -8.10 -5.72 10.74
CA ILE A 325 -9.28 -5.79 11.58
C ILE A 325 -10.46 -5.27 10.78
N VAL A 326 -11.47 -6.11 10.57
CA VAL A 326 -12.75 -5.72 9.99
C VAL A 326 -13.71 -5.40 11.14
N GLU A 327 -13.87 -4.11 11.41
CA GLU A 327 -14.64 -3.62 12.55
C GLU A 327 -16.14 -3.84 12.33
N GLY A 328 -16.79 -4.42 13.34
CA GLY A 328 -18.25 -4.62 13.35
C GLY A 328 -18.80 -5.57 12.28
N VAL A 329 -17.96 -6.36 11.61
CA VAL A 329 -18.40 -7.27 10.53
C VAL A 329 -19.39 -8.35 11.00
N ALA A 330 -19.37 -8.68 12.29
CA ALA A 330 -20.28 -9.63 12.92
C ALA A 330 -21.26 -8.96 13.89
N ALA A 331 -21.36 -7.62 13.89
CA ALA A 331 -22.16 -6.88 14.87
C ALA A 331 -23.67 -7.19 14.80
N ASP A 332 -24.15 -7.67 13.65
CA ASP A 332 -25.55 -8.06 13.42
C ASP A 332 -25.85 -9.52 13.80
N TRP A 333 -24.84 -10.30 14.22
CA TRP A 333 -25.04 -11.69 14.61
C TRP A 333 -25.87 -11.79 15.89
N PRO A 334 -26.91 -12.64 15.93
CA PRO A 334 -27.55 -13.01 17.20
C PRO A 334 -26.53 -13.49 18.23
N ALA A 335 -25.45 -14.15 17.79
CA ALA A 335 -24.39 -14.61 18.67
C ALA A 335 -23.75 -13.47 19.49
N VAL A 336 -23.42 -12.35 18.85
CA VAL A 336 -22.81 -11.18 19.52
C VAL A 336 -23.75 -10.55 20.53
N ARG A 337 -25.07 -10.62 20.28
CA ARG A 337 -26.09 -10.11 21.21
C ARG A 337 -26.36 -11.07 22.37
N ASP A 338 -26.45 -12.38 22.09
CA ASP A 338 -27.11 -13.34 22.97
C ASP A 338 -26.15 -14.29 23.70
N TRP A 339 -24.90 -14.46 23.24
CA TRP A 339 -23.92 -15.40 23.82
C TRP A 339 -23.25 -14.87 25.09
N SER A 340 -24.08 -14.44 26.04
CA SER A 340 -23.72 -14.37 27.45
C SER A 340 -23.54 -15.78 28.04
N PRO A 341 -22.87 -15.94 29.19
CA PRO A 341 -22.80 -17.24 29.88
C PRO A 341 -24.17 -17.91 30.05
N ALA A 342 -25.19 -17.15 30.48
CA ALA A 342 -26.55 -17.66 30.64
C ALA A 342 -27.19 -18.03 29.29
N GLY A 343 -26.99 -17.22 28.25
CA GLY A 343 -27.53 -17.49 26.90
C GLY A 343 -26.91 -18.74 26.27
N LEU A 344 -25.60 -18.95 26.45
CA LEU A 344 -24.91 -20.16 26.01
C LEU A 344 -25.47 -21.40 26.72
N VAL A 345 -25.64 -21.34 28.04
CA VAL A 345 -26.24 -22.44 28.81
C VAL A 345 -27.68 -22.71 28.38
N ALA A 346 -28.47 -21.68 28.07
CA ALA A 346 -29.84 -21.85 27.59
C ALA A 346 -29.90 -22.59 26.23
N LYS A 347 -28.93 -22.38 25.35
CA LYS A 347 -28.88 -23.00 24.01
C LYS A 347 -28.25 -24.39 24.01
N VAL A 348 -27.16 -24.59 24.75
CA VAL A 348 -26.39 -25.86 24.73
C VAL A 348 -26.80 -26.80 25.87
N GLY A 349 -27.31 -26.25 26.98
CA GLY A 349 -27.71 -27.02 28.15
C GLY A 349 -26.55 -27.76 28.82
N SER A 350 -26.84 -28.98 29.29
CA SER A 350 -25.87 -29.84 29.98
C SER A 350 -25.21 -30.86 29.03
N ALA A 351 -25.15 -30.56 27.72
CA ALA A 351 -24.46 -31.43 26.76
C ALA A 351 -22.99 -31.66 27.19
N GLU A 352 -22.49 -32.88 26.99
CA GLU A 352 -21.09 -33.18 27.32
C GLU A 352 -20.16 -32.49 26.31
N VAL A 353 -19.18 -31.75 26.83
CA VAL A 353 -18.16 -31.08 26.02
C VAL A 353 -16.76 -31.51 26.44
N THR A 354 -15.86 -31.48 25.48
CA THR A 354 -14.43 -31.65 25.67
C THR A 354 -13.74 -30.29 25.75
N PHE A 355 -12.87 -30.12 26.73
CA PHE A 355 -12.07 -28.92 26.93
C PHE A 355 -10.65 -29.31 27.38
N GLN A 356 -9.73 -28.35 27.35
CA GLN A 356 -8.40 -28.52 27.92
C GLN A 356 -8.37 -27.99 29.36
N GLY A 357 -7.91 -28.82 30.29
CA GLY A 357 -7.66 -28.45 31.68
C GLY A 357 -6.29 -28.85 32.20
N ASP A 358 -5.99 -28.40 33.43
CA ASP A 358 -4.69 -28.55 34.07
C ASP A 358 -3.52 -27.98 33.22
N ARG A 359 -3.78 -26.99 32.35
CA ARG A 359 -2.79 -26.38 31.46
C ARG A 359 -1.73 -25.61 32.22
N GLU A 360 -2.07 -25.04 33.38
CA GLU A 360 -1.12 -24.32 34.24
C GLU A 360 -0.04 -25.24 34.84
N THR A 361 -0.24 -26.56 34.81
CA THR A 361 0.70 -27.53 35.38
C THR A 361 1.85 -27.92 34.46
N ALA A 362 1.82 -27.52 33.17
CA ALA A 362 2.79 -27.94 32.17
C ALA A 362 3.12 -26.81 31.19
N ALA A 363 4.39 -26.43 31.05
CA ALA A 363 4.80 -25.36 30.13
C ALA A 363 4.64 -25.71 28.63
N ASP A 364 4.38 -26.97 28.29
CA ASP A 364 4.19 -27.46 26.92
C ASP A 364 2.72 -27.79 26.60
N PHE A 365 1.76 -27.19 27.31
CA PHE A 365 0.33 -27.52 27.21
C PHE A 365 -0.24 -27.49 25.78
N GLU A 366 0.30 -26.65 24.87
CA GLU A 366 -0.10 -26.64 23.45
C GLU A 366 0.45 -27.83 22.66
N LEU A 367 1.69 -28.24 22.95
CA LEU A 367 2.35 -29.37 22.27
C LEU A 367 1.80 -30.71 22.79
N SER A 368 1.48 -30.78 24.08
CA SER A 368 0.97 -31.96 24.77
C SER A 368 -0.56 -31.92 24.96
N LYS A 369 -1.30 -31.28 24.04
CA LYS A 369 -2.74 -31.01 24.15
C LYS A 369 -3.59 -32.21 24.59
N ASP A 370 -3.28 -33.41 24.09
CA ASP A 370 -4.07 -34.62 24.39
C ASP A 370 -4.01 -35.01 25.87
N ARG A 371 -2.92 -34.67 26.59
CA ARG A 371 -2.80 -34.91 28.05
C ARG A 371 -3.74 -34.01 28.87
N HIS A 372 -4.11 -32.87 28.30
CA HIS A 372 -4.96 -31.86 28.94
C HIS A 372 -6.43 -32.04 28.61
N THR A 373 -6.79 -32.97 27.73
CA THR A 373 -8.19 -33.26 27.38
C THR A 373 -8.98 -33.72 28.61
N ARG A 374 -10.09 -33.04 28.89
CA ARG A 374 -11.06 -33.36 29.95
C ARG A 374 -12.48 -33.22 29.39
N THR A 375 -13.45 -33.83 30.06
CA THR A 375 -14.87 -33.71 29.71
C THR A 375 -15.69 -33.25 30.91
N MET A 376 -16.75 -32.47 30.65
CA MET A 376 -17.79 -32.16 31.63
C MET A 376 -19.07 -31.67 30.94
N PRO A 377 -20.22 -31.64 31.64
CA PRO A 377 -21.41 -30.95 31.18
C PRO A 377 -21.14 -29.46 30.90
N PHE A 378 -21.67 -28.93 29.80
CA PHE A 378 -21.39 -27.56 29.34
C PHE A 378 -21.84 -26.47 30.32
N ASP A 379 -22.97 -26.67 31.02
CA ASP A 379 -23.42 -25.79 32.09
C ASP A 379 -22.39 -25.67 33.23
N ARG A 380 -21.79 -26.80 33.65
CA ARG A 380 -20.70 -26.84 34.64
C ARG A 380 -19.41 -26.25 34.10
N PHE A 381 -19.13 -26.41 32.81
CA PHE A 381 -18.02 -25.74 32.16
C PHE A 381 -18.17 -24.22 32.23
N ILE A 382 -19.34 -23.68 31.88
CA ILE A 382 -19.61 -22.24 31.94
C ILE A 382 -19.57 -21.71 33.39
N GLU A 383 -20.11 -22.45 34.35
CA GLU A 383 -20.02 -22.11 35.78
C GLU A 383 -18.55 -21.95 36.21
N ARG A 384 -17.67 -22.89 35.82
CA ARG A 384 -16.23 -22.79 36.13
C ARG A 384 -15.54 -21.66 35.37
N ALA A 385 -15.81 -21.51 34.08
CA ALA A 385 -15.21 -20.49 33.22
C ALA A 385 -15.64 -19.06 33.58
N THR A 386 -16.69 -18.89 34.38
CA THR A 386 -17.13 -17.58 34.89
C THR A 386 -16.78 -17.36 36.37
N GLY A 387 -16.48 -18.43 37.11
CA GLY A 387 -16.18 -18.37 38.55
C GLY A 387 -14.73 -18.08 38.90
N LYS A 388 -13.77 -18.40 38.02
CA LYS A 388 -12.34 -18.19 38.29
C LYS A 388 -11.55 -17.88 37.00
N ASP A 389 -10.73 -16.84 37.06
CA ASP A 389 -9.74 -16.53 36.03
C ASP A 389 -8.62 -17.59 36.00
N GLY A 390 -8.06 -17.85 34.82
CA GLY A 390 -6.96 -18.80 34.65
C GLY A 390 -6.92 -19.42 33.27
N ASN A 391 -6.14 -20.50 33.14
CA ASN A 391 -5.90 -21.17 31.86
C ASN A 391 -6.40 -22.63 31.81
N ASP A 392 -7.01 -23.14 32.88
CA ASP A 392 -7.35 -24.56 33.10
C ASP A 392 -8.76 -24.99 32.66
N VAL A 393 -9.54 -24.08 32.09
CA VAL A 393 -10.89 -24.39 31.61
C VAL A 393 -11.07 -23.74 30.23
N TYR A 394 -10.49 -24.35 29.20
CA TYR A 394 -10.44 -23.75 27.88
C TYR A 394 -10.88 -24.71 26.77
N ILE A 395 -11.97 -24.39 26.10
CA ILE A 395 -12.33 -25.03 24.83
C ILE A 395 -11.49 -24.36 23.75
N THR A 396 -10.71 -25.17 23.03
CA THR A 396 -9.84 -24.73 21.93
C THR A 396 -10.38 -25.18 20.59
N ALA A 397 -9.84 -24.63 19.48
CA ALA A 397 -10.31 -24.87 18.11
C ALA A 397 -10.42 -26.34 17.66
N TYR A 398 -9.89 -27.29 18.45
CA TYR A 398 -10.08 -28.72 18.22
C TYR A 398 -11.49 -29.16 18.62
N ASN A 399 -12.48 -28.71 17.85
CA ASN A 399 -13.87 -29.11 17.94
C ASN A 399 -14.02 -30.57 17.46
N ASN A 400 -13.68 -31.51 18.33
CA ASN A 400 -13.91 -32.92 18.07
C ASN A 400 -15.41 -33.17 17.76
N GLY A 401 -15.74 -34.35 17.21
CA GLY A 401 -17.12 -34.65 16.84
C GLY A 401 -18.14 -34.54 17.99
N ALA A 402 -17.71 -34.64 19.25
CA ALA A 402 -18.58 -34.41 20.41
C ALA A 402 -18.93 -32.93 20.56
N ASN A 403 -17.93 -32.04 20.53
CA ASN A 403 -18.12 -30.60 20.58
C ASN A 403 -18.95 -30.09 19.39
N GLN A 404 -18.71 -30.59 18.18
CA GLN A 404 -19.51 -30.23 17.01
C GLN A 404 -21.00 -30.53 17.20
N ARG A 405 -21.34 -31.69 17.79
CA ARG A 405 -22.74 -32.04 18.09
C ARG A 405 -23.31 -31.17 19.21
N ALA A 406 -22.54 -30.93 20.27
CA ALA A 406 -22.99 -30.10 21.38
C ALA A 406 -23.26 -28.64 20.95
N PHE A 407 -22.45 -28.10 20.04
CA PHE A 407 -22.55 -26.72 19.57
C PHE A 407 -23.42 -26.54 18.32
N ALA A 408 -24.02 -27.59 17.77
CA ALA A 408 -24.91 -27.48 16.62
C ALA A 408 -26.02 -26.42 16.78
N PRO A 409 -26.68 -26.27 17.96
CA PRO A 409 -27.69 -25.22 18.16
C PRO A 409 -27.15 -23.78 18.08
N LEU A 410 -25.84 -23.59 18.24
CA LEU A 410 -25.20 -22.27 18.17
C LEU A 410 -25.04 -21.78 16.72
N LEU A 411 -25.05 -22.68 15.74
CA LEU A 411 -24.86 -22.32 14.32
C LEU A 411 -25.98 -21.41 13.78
N GLU A 412 -27.19 -21.49 14.34
CA GLU A 412 -28.34 -20.66 13.97
C GLU A 412 -28.12 -19.16 14.26
N ASP A 413 -27.19 -18.86 15.16
CA ASP A 413 -26.86 -17.50 15.60
C ASP A 413 -25.74 -16.85 14.78
N LEU A 414 -25.15 -17.59 13.83
CA LEU A 414 -24.08 -17.11 12.98
C LEU A 414 -24.64 -16.57 11.66
N ARG A 415 -23.89 -15.69 11.00
CA ARG A 415 -24.20 -15.22 9.64
C ARG A 415 -23.03 -15.49 8.72
N GLN A 416 -23.32 -15.59 7.43
CA GLN A 416 -22.30 -15.75 6.41
C GLN A 416 -21.42 -14.50 6.33
N LEU A 417 -20.11 -14.68 6.46
CA LEU A 417 -19.15 -13.61 6.15
C LEU A 417 -18.78 -13.65 4.66
N PRO A 418 -18.55 -12.49 4.05
CA PRO A 418 -18.37 -12.38 2.60
C PRO A 418 -17.01 -12.90 2.09
N TYR A 419 -16.15 -13.40 2.98
CA TYR A 419 -14.81 -13.94 2.69
C TYR A 419 -14.72 -15.47 2.82
N LEU A 420 -15.78 -16.11 3.32
CA LEU A 420 -15.78 -17.51 3.74
C LEU A 420 -16.76 -18.33 2.89
N ASP A 421 -16.53 -19.64 2.82
CA ASP A 421 -17.41 -20.64 2.25
C ASP A 421 -18.17 -21.37 3.38
N GLY A 422 -19.22 -20.73 3.90
CA GLY A 422 -20.02 -21.21 5.03
C GLY A 422 -19.78 -20.46 6.36
N PRO A 423 -20.78 -20.45 7.27
CA PRO A 423 -20.72 -19.76 8.56
C PRO A 423 -20.08 -20.60 9.69
N GLU A 424 -19.73 -21.87 9.45
CA GLU A 424 -19.19 -22.77 10.47
C GLU A 424 -17.74 -22.42 10.83
N GLY A 425 -17.50 -22.10 12.10
CA GLY A 425 -16.17 -21.78 12.63
C GLY A 425 -15.76 -22.70 13.78
N MET A 426 -14.47 -22.68 14.10
CA MET A 426 -13.90 -23.35 15.26
C MET A 426 -14.10 -22.48 16.51
N LEU A 427 -14.69 -23.04 17.56
CA LEU A 427 -15.12 -22.29 18.73
C LEU A 427 -14.03 -22.28 19.81
N TRP A 428 -13.82 -21.12 20.41
CA TRP A 428 -12.98 -20.95 21.58
C TRP A 428 -13.82 -20.37 22.71
N VAL A 429 -13.82 -21.02 23.88
CA VAL A 429 -14.54 -20.54 25.06
C VAL A 429 -13.67 -20.71 26.29
N GLY A 430 -13.55 -19.68 27.12
CA GLY A 430 -12.87 -19.80 28.39
C GLY A 430 -12.94 -18.54 29.26
N PRO A 431 -12.38 -18.62 30.49
CA PRO A 431 -12.31 -17.50 31.41
C PRO A 431 -11.35 -16.40 30.93
N SER A 432 -11.37 -15.29 31.66
CA SER A 432 -10.27 -14.33 31.65
C SER A 432 -8.96 -15.03 32.03
N GLY A 433 -7.86 -14.63 31.41
CA GLY A 433 -6.53 -15.21 31.66
C GLY A 433 -6.17 -16.39 30.75
N THR A 434 -7.11 -16.93 29.97
CA THR A 434 -6.77 -17.95 28.97
C THR A 434 -5.72 -17.43 28.01
N PHE A 435 -4.74 -18.29 27.72
CA PHE A 435 -3.50 -17.91 27.06
C PHE A 435 -3.14 -18.94 25.99
N THR A 436 -2.78 -18.44 24.80
CA THR A 436 -2.15 -19.22 23.73
C THR A 436 -0.79 -18.57 23.43
N PRO A 437 0.32 -19.30 23.64
CA PRO A 437 1.68 -18.76 23.52
C PRO A 437 2.02 -18.37 22.10
N LEU A 438 3.13 -17.65 21.94
CA LEU A 438 3.61 -17.16 20.65
C LEU A 438 3.86 -18.31 19.64
N HIS A 439 3.10 -18.29 18.55
CA HIS A 439 3.16 -19.28 17.46
C HIS A 439 2.80 -18.63 16.13
N HIS A 440 2.95 -19.35 15.02
CA HIS A 440 2.29 -19.02 13.76
C HIS A 440 1.43 -20.21 13.31
N ASP A 441 0.59 -20.00 12.31
CA ASP A 441 -0.20 -21.07 11.72
C ASP A 441 0.20 -21.33 10.27
N LEU A 442 -0.10 -22.55 9.84
CA LEU A 442 0.09 -23.02 8.46
C LEU A 442 -1.10 -22.71 7.55
N THR A 443 -2.06 -21.96 8.08
CA THR A 443 -3.26 -21.46 7.39
C THR A 443 -3.41 -19.98 7.67
N ASN A 444 -4.04 -19.28 6.74
CA ASN A 444 -4.70 -18.01 7.06
C ASN A 444 -5.86 -18.27 8.01
N ASN A 445 -6.10 -17.35 8.94
CA ASN A 445 -7.20 -17.43 9.91
C ASN A 445 -8.00 -16.13 9.93
N LEU A 446 -9.32 -16.23 10.11
CA LEU A 446 -10.17 -15.10 10.49
C LEU A 446 -10.71 -15.34 11.90
N LEU A 447 -10.28 -14.54 12.87
CA LEU A 447 -10.72 -14.60 14.25
C LEU A 447 -11.86 -13.61 14.47
N VAL A 448 -13.06 -14.08 14.70
CA VAL A 448 -14.25 -13.25 14.99
C VAL A 448 -14.52 -13.29 16.49
N GLN A 449 -14.45 -12.15 17.15
CA GLN A 449 -14.73 -12.05 18.58
C GLN A 449 -16.23 -11.88 18.81
N VAL A 450 -16.82 -12.77 19.62
CA VAL A 450 -18.26 -12.79 19.87
C VAL A 450 -18.59 -12.21 21.24
N THR A 451 -17.90 -12.67 22.29
CA THR A 451 -18.15 -12.24 23.68
C THR A 451 -16.83 -11.91 24.34
N GLY A 452 -16.75 -10.81 25.11
CA GLY A 452 -15.54 -10.44 25.83
C GLY A 452 -14.44 -9.86 24.93
N THR A 453 -13.24 -9.67 25.50
CA THR A 453 -12.09 -9.07 24.79
C THR A 453 -10.88 -10.01 24.82
N LYS A 454 -10.19 -10.15 23.69
CA LYS A 454 -8.88 -10.81 23.58
C LYS A 454 -7.81 -9.80 23.21
N ARG A 455 -6.68 -9.84 23.90
CA ARG A 455 -5.44 -9.15 23.52
C ARG A 455 -4.61 -10.07 22.65
N LEU A 456 -4.21 -9.59 21.49
CA LEU A 456 -3.31 -10.27 20.57
C LEU A 456 -2.02 -9.46 20.41
N HIS A 457 -0.89 -10.14 20.46
CA HIS A 457 0.37 -9.63 19.93
C HIS A 457 0.58 -10.25 18.57
N LEU A 458 0.83 -9.44 17.54
CA LEU A 458 1.08 -9.86 16.16
C LEU A 458 2.49 -9.44 15.76
N LEU A 459 3.28 -10.35 15.19
CA LEU A 459 4.61 -10.06 14.67
C LEU A 459 4.74 -10.57 13.23
N PRO A 460 5.34 -9.80 12.32
CA PRO A 460 5.40 -10.17 10.91
C PRO A 460 6.33 -11.38 10.70
N PRO A 461 6.13 -12.18 9.64
CA PRO A 461 6.98 -13.35 9.35
C PRO A 461 8.46 -13.03 9.19
N SER A 462 8.81 -11.78 8.84
CA SER A 462 10.18 -11.26 8.79
C SER A 462 10.91 -11.33 10.13
N GLU A 463 10.20 -11.38 11.26
CA GLU A 463 10.75 -11.49 12.60
C GLU A 463 11.05 -12.93 13.01
N THR A 464 10.70 -13.94 12.21
CA THR A 464 10.88 -15.37 12.56
C THR A 464 12.28 -15.72 13.11
N ALA A 465 13.33 -15.10 12.56
CA ALA A 465 14.71 -15.31 13.00
C ALA A 465 14.99 -14.77 14.42
N SER A 466 14.21 -13.80 14.89
CA SER A 466 14.27 -13.18 16.21
C SER A 466 13.48 -13.98 17.27
N LEU A 467 12.55 -14.84 16.84
CA LEU A 467 11.54 -15.46 17.70
C LEU A 467 11.85 -16.91 18.11
N ALA A 468 13.09 -17.37 17.95
CA ALA A 468 13.54 -18.68 18.43
C ALA A 468 12.57 -19.84 18.08
N ASN A 469 12.12 -19.91 16.83
CA ASN A 469 11.28 -20.99 16.33
C ASN A 469 12.12 -22.26 16.13
N ARG A 470 12.08 -23.16 17.11
CA ARG A 470 12.84 -24.42 17.07
C ARG A 470 11.96 -25.67 17.07
N ARG A 471 10.66 -25.52 17.31
CA ARG A 471 9.71 -26.60 17.52
C ARG A 471 8.47 -26.33 16.69
N HIS A 472 8.34 -27.02 15.55
CA HIS A 472 7.20 -26.86 14.64
C HIS A 472 6.86 -25.37 14.42
N VAL A 473 5.65 -24.93 14.76
CA VAL A 473 5.18 -23.55 14.60
C VAL A 473 5.31 -22.68 15.87
N PHE A 474 5.81 -23.24 16.97
CA PHE A 474 5.87 -22.54 18.26
C PHE A 474 7.23 -21.85 18.49
N SER A 475 7.18 -20.72 19.18
CA SER A 475 8.34 -19.97 19.63
C SER A 475 8.83 -20.49 20.98
N ASP A 476 10.15 -20.67 21.14
CA ASP A 476 10.73 -20.93 22.46
C ASP A 476 10.56 -19.73 23.43
N VAL A 477 10.29 -18.51 22.93
CA VAL A 477 10.01 -17.31 23.76
C VAL A 477 8.74 -17.51 24.59
N HIS A 478 7.74 -18.18 24.01
CA HIS A 478 6.44 -18.52 24.61
C HIS A 478 5.56 -17.33 24.99
N ASP A 479 6.01 -16.46 25.91
CA ASP A 479 5.32 -15.23 26.28
C ASP A 479 6.19 -14.00 25.93
N ILE A 480 5.75 -13.22 24.94
CA ILE A 480 6.45 -12.01 24.46
C ILE A 480 6.29 -10.81 25.41
N GLU A 481 5.44 -10.93 26.43
CA GLU A 481 5.27 -9.90 27.47
C GLU A 481 6.10 -10.18 28.71
N ASP A 482 6.63 -11.41 28.87
CA ASP A 482 7.40 -11.82 30.03
C ASP A 482 8.86 -11.30 29.95
N PRO A 483 9.28 -10.37 30.84
CA PRO A 483 10.63 -9.82 30.84
C PRO A 483 11.71 -10.88 31.09
N GLU A 484 11.44 -11.92 31.88
CA GLU A 484 12.40 -12.99 32.16
C GLU A 484 12.64 -13.83 30.89
N ARG A 485 11.59 -14.12 30.13
CA ARG A 485 11.71 -14.78 28.83
C ARG A 485 12.45 -13.89 27.84
N LEU A 486 12.10 -12.60 27.76
CA LEU A 486 12.78 -11.66 26.87
C LEU A 486 14.27 -11.48 27.19
N ALA A 487 14.67 -11.56 28.46
CA ALA A 487 16.08 -11.55 28.86
C ALA A 487 16.87 -12.75 28.30
N LEU A 488 16.22 -13.91 28.14
CA LEU A 488 16.80 -15.11 27.51
C LEU A 488 16.83 -15.00 25.97
N TYR A 489 15.93 -14.21 25.39
CA TYR A 489 15.78 -14.03 23.95
C TYR A 489 15.82 -12.54 23.57
N PRO A 490 16.97 -11.85 23.72
CA PRO A 490 17.05 -10.41 23.53
C PRO A 490 16.68 -9.95 22.10
N ALA A 491 16.86 -10.80 21.08
CA ALA A 491 16.40 -10.48 19.73
C ALA A 491 14.87 -10.38 19.63
N ALA A 492 14.13 -11.14 20.44
CA ALA A 492 12.67 -11.07 20.48
C ALA A 492 12.17 -9.78 21.15
N ALA A 493 12.94 -9.19 22.06
CA ALA A 493 12.59 -7.93 22.71
C ALA A 493 12.59 -6.75 21.73
N GLU A 494 13.47 -6.80 20.72
CA GLU A 494 13.60 -5.79 19.66
C GLU A 494 12.72 -6.10 18.43
N ALA A 495 12.03 -7.24 18.42
CA ALA A 495 11.21 -7.66 17.29
C ALA A 495 10.00 -6.72 17.16
N ARG A 496 9.68 -6.35 15.93
CA ARG A 496 8.49 -5.54 15.67
C ARG A 496 7.23 -6.31 16.08
N ARG A 497 6.42 -5.69 16.92
CA ARG A 497 5.13 -6.24 17.37
C ARG A 497 4.02 -5.21 17.31
N TYR A 498 2.82 -5.70 17.01
CA TYR A 498 1.57 -4.95 17.08
C TYR A 498 0.71 -5.53 18.19
N VAL A 499 0.05 -4.68 18.97
CA VAL A 499 -0.83 -5.11 20.05
C VAL A 499 -2.26 -4.70 19.70
N VAL A 500 -3.18 -5.66 19.72
CA VAL A 500 -4.57 -5.48 19.34
C VAL A 500 -5.46 -6.01 20.45
N ASP A 501 -6.39 -5.18 20.93
CA ASP A 501 -7.53 -5.66 21.72
C ASP A 501 -8.73 -5.85 20.77
N LEU A 502 -9.07 -7.12 20.52
CA LEU A 502 -10.18 -7.52 19.65
C LEU A 502 -11.49 -7.56 20.45
N ARG A 503 -12.50 -6.85 19.98
CA ARG A 503 -13.77 -6.59 20.69
C ARG A 503 -14.94 -7.32 20.04
N PRO A 504 -16.05 -7.55 20.78
CA PRO A 504 -17.25 -8.19 20.23
C PRO A 504 -17.72 -7.56 18.92
N GLY A 505 -17.96 -8.38 17.89
CA GLY A 505 -18.38 -7.97 16.55
C GLY A 505 -17.24 -7.70 15.57
N ASP A 506 -16.01 -7.54 16.03
CA ASP A 506 -14.83 -7.36 15.17
C ASP A 506 -14.25 -8.70 14.71
N ALA A 507 -13.69 -8.72 13.50
CA ALA A 507 -12.89 -9.83 13.00
C ALA A 507 -11.45 -9.42 12.72
N LEU A 508 -10.49 -10.24 13.11
CA LEU A 508 -9.07 -10.07 12.77
C LEU A 508 -8.64 -11.14 11.77
N PHE A 509 -8.17 -10.72 10.61
CA PHE A 509 -7.48 -11.57 9.66
C PHE A 509 -6.01 -11.72 10.06
N ILE A 510 -5.58 -12.96 10.26
CA ILE A 510 -4.19 -13.33 10.54
C ILE A 510 -3.69 -14.14 9.35
N PRO A 511 -2.81 -13.55 8.52
CA PRO A 511 -2.27 -14.26 7.37
C PRO A 511 -1.34 -15.41 7.79
N VAL A 512 -1.23 -16.42 6.93
CA VAL A 512 -0.33 -17.55 7.14
C VAL A 512 1.11 -17.09 7.47
N GLY A 513 1.73 -17.74 8.45
CA GLY A 513 3.09 -17.42 8.91
C GLY A 513 3.22 -16.15 9.76
N TRP A 514 2.14 -15.38 10.00
CA TRP A 514 2.17 -14.32 11.00
C TRP A 514 2.21 -14.89 12.41
N TRP A 515 3.18 -14.40 13.17
CA TRP A 515 3.36 -14.79 14.56
C TRP A 515 2.31 -14.10 15.41
N HIS A 516 1.68 -14.85 16.31
CA HIS A 516 0.68 -14.33 17.20
C HIS A 516 0.66 -15.01 18.56
N GLN A 517 0.32 -14.23 19.57
CA GLN A 517 0.09 -14.65 20.96
C GLN A 517 -1.25 -14.07 21.40
N VAL A 518 -2.06 -14.84 22.12
CA VAL A 518 -3.44 -14.46 22.47
C VAL A 518 -3.68 -14.62 23.96
N ARG A 519 -4.27 -13.60 24.59
CA ARG A 519 -4.72 -13.62 25.98
C ARG A 519 -6.14 -13.09 26.10
N SER A 520 -7.03 -13.82 26.76
CA SER A 520 -8.38 -13.30 27.08
C SER A 520 -8.31 -12.35 28.28
N LEU A 521 -8.90 -11.16 28.15
CA LEU A 521 -8.97 -10.15 29.21
C LEU A 521 -10.27 -10.23 30.03
N SER A 522 -11.19 -11.09 29.61
CA SER A 522 -12.48 -11.37 30.25
C SER A 522 -12.89 -12.81 29.90
N PHE A 523 -14.00 -13.30 30.46
CA PHE A 523 -14.70 -14.44 29.84
C PHE A 523 -14.89 -14.14 28.34
N SER A 524 -14.54 -15.11 27.50
CA SER A 524 -14.34 -14.88 26.07
C SER A 524 -14.92 -16.00 25.23
N VAL A 525 -15.61 -15.60 24.15
CA VAL A 525 -16.04 -16.49 23.08
C VAL A 525 -15.56 -15.94 21.74
N THR A 526 -14.84 -16.76 20.98
CA THR A 526 -14.28 -16.41 19.67
C THR A 526 -14.52 -17.55 18.69
N LEU A 527 -14.71 -17.21 17.42
CA LEU A 527 -14.73 -18.18 16.32
C LEU A 527 -13.48 -17.97 15.44
N THR A 528 -12.82 -19.06 15.06
CA THR A 528 -11.74 -19.03 14.06
C THR A 528 -12.21 -19.73 12.80
N TYR A 529 -11.99 -19.08 11.65
CA TYR A 529 -12.33 -19.59 10.34
C TYR A 529 -11.09 -19.78 9.47
N THR A 530 -11.08 -20.88 8.71
CA THR A 530 -10.05 -21.22 7.73
C THR A 530 -10.62 -21.56 6.35
N ASN A 531 -11.95 -21.63 6.22
CA ASN A 531 -12.72 -21.93 5.02
C ASN A 531 -12.87 -20.70 4.11
N PHE A 532 -11.76 -20.03 3.76
CA PHE A 532 -11.80 -18.89 2.85
C PHE A 532 -12.27 -19.28 1.44
N LEU A 533 -12.83 -18.31 0.71
CA LEU A 533 -13.18 -18.47 -0.72
C LEU A 533 -11.96 -18.68 -1.64
N TRP A 534 -10.74 -18.63 -1.09
CA TRP A 534 -9.46 -18.72 -1.79
C TRP A 534 -8.58 -19.82 -1.19
N PRO A 535 -7.54 -20.30 -1.92
CA PRO A 535 -6.66 -21.36 -1.43
C PRO A 535 -6.04 -21.05 -0.06
N ASN A 536 -6.11 -22.02 0.85
CA ASN A 536 -5.64 -21.91 2.23
C ASN A 536 -4.95 -23.19 2.72
N ASP A 537 -4.10 -23.77 1.87
CA ASP A 537 -3.54 -25.12 1.99
C ASP A 537 -2.01 -25.15 2.17
N ALA A 538 -1.42 -24.07 2.67
CA ALA A 538 0.04 -23.95 2.89
C ALA A 538 0.61 -24.98 3.90
N TYR A 539 -0.24 -25.71 4.62
CA TYR A 539 0.18 -26.86 5.43
C TYR A 539 0.63 -28.06 4.58
N ALA A 540 0.23 -28.14 3.31
CA ALA A 540 0.47 -29.30 2.46
C ALA A 540 1.95 -29.54 2.12
N ASP A 541 2.74 -28.47 2.04
CA ASP A 541 4.17 -28.49 1.72
C ASP A 541 5.05 -27.91 2.83
N PHE A 542 4.53 -27.80 4.06
CA PHE A 542 5.28 -27.32 5.21
C PHE A 542 6.46 -28.27 5.54
N PRO A 543 7.69 -27.77 5.74
CA PRO A 543 8.85 -28.60 6.03
C PRO A 543 8.70 -29.35 7.37
N GLN A 544 8.92 -30.67 7.37
CA GLN A 544 8.87 -31.46 8.61
C GLN A 544 10.15 -31.27 9.45
N ASP A 545 9.99 -31.29 10.77
CA ASP A 545 11.11 -31.23 11.72
C ASP A 545 12.09 -32.39 11.43
N GLY A 546 13.36 -32.07 11.13
CA GLY A 546 14.40 -33.03 10.74
C GLY A 546 14.75 -33.07 9.24
N SER A 547 14.13 -32.24 8.41
CA SER A 547 14.38 -32.14 6.96
C SER A 547 15.45 -31.12 6.53
N TRP A 548 16.22 -30.56 7.47
CA TRP A 548 17.21 -29.48 7.27
C TRP A 548 18.66 -29.97 7.26
#